data_AF-A0A2V9UU04-F1
#
_entry.id   AF-A0A2V9UU04-F1
#
_cell.length_a   1.000
_cell.length_b   1.000
_cell.length_c   1.000
_cell.angle_alpha   90.00
_cell.angle_beta   90.00
_cell.angle_gamma   90.00
#
_symmetry.space_group_name_H-M   'P 1'
#
loop_
_entity.id
_entity.type
_entity.pdbx_description
1 polymer ?
#
loop_
_entity_poly.entity_id
_entity_poly.type
_entity_poly.pdbx_seq_one_letter_code
_entity_poly.pdbx_strand_id
1 'polypeptide(L)'
;MKHTFLLVILCTSLAYAKDRPVMQSGTLLQMDSVECGTDQKSGKTFAGEVLGTDAAHQKMHTLLCPEYLLQTDRILYRIRPRDEKHPALLPVGEKAQFRMDKDHMRLRVEDLDDKERDYTVVSMTPRGETTQADSRK
;
A
#
# COMPACT_ATOMS: atom_id res chain seq x y z
N MET A 1 48.77 -12.02 -38.78
CA MET A 1 47.93 -12.84 -37.88
C MET A 1 47.98 -12.37 -36.41
N LYS A 2 48.05 -11.05 -36.14
CA LYS A 2 48.09 -10.47 -34.77
C LYS A 2 46.91 -9.54 -34.46
N HIS A 3 46.29 -8.96 -35.49
CA HIS A 3 45.16 -8.03 -35.32
C HIS A 3 43.79 -8.71 -35.16
N THR A 4 43.65 -9.96 -35.60
CA THR A 4 42.38 -10.70 -35.45
C THR A 4 42.11 -11.15 -34.02
N PHE A 5 43.13 -11.23 -33.16
CA PHE A 5 42.97 -11.64 -31.76
C PHE A 5 42.51 -10.51 -30.84
N LEU A 6 42.69 -9.24 -31.24
CA LEU A 6 42.36 -8.09 -30.39
C LEU A 6 40.86 -7.72 -30.43
N LEU A 7 40.15 -8.14 -31.49
CA LEU A 7 38.74 -7.76 -31.68
C LEU A 7 37.75 -8.62 -30.87
N VAL A 8 38.18 -9.80 -30.41
CA VAL A 8 37.27 -10.77 -29.76
C VAL A 8 37.11 -10.50 -28.25
N ILE A 9 38.02 -9.74 -27.63
CA ILE A 9 38.04 -9.53 -26.18
C ILE A 9 37.14 -8.34 -25.76
N LEU A 10 36.67 -7.51 -26.68
CA LEU A 10 35.90 -6.30 -26.34
C LEU A 10 34.40 -6.51 -26.08
N CYS A 11 33.86 -7.74 -26.19
CA CYS A 11 32.40 -7.97 -26.19
C CYS A 11 31.83 -8.64 -24.92
N THR A 12 32.59 -8.82 -23.84
CA THR A 12 32.09 -9.54 -22.64
C THR A 12 31.49 -8.67 -21.55
N SER A 13 31.37 -7.35 -21.73
CA SER A 13 30.69 -6.46 -20.78
C SER A 13 29.21 -6.27 -21.13
N LEU A 14 28.47 -7.38 -21.30
CA LEU A 14 27.01 -7.32 -21.13
C LEU A 14 26.75 -7.26 -19.62
N ALA A 15 26.61 -6.02 -19.14
CA ALA A 15 26.19 -5.71 -17.80
C ALA A 15 24.94 -6.53 -17.45
N TYR A 16 25.10 -7.54 -16.59
CA TYR A 16 23.99 -8.15 -15.85
C TYR A 16 23.47 -7.13 -14.84
N ALA A 17 22.81 -6.07 -15.33
CA ALA A 17 21.95 -5.27 -14.51
C ALA A 17 20.73 -6.13 -14.20
N LYS A 18 20.81 -6.87 -13.09
CA LYS A 18 19.66 -7.55 -12.49
C LYS A 18 18.60 -6.46 -12.30
N ASP A 19 17.54 -6.47 -13.13
CA ASP A 19 16.49 -5.45 -13.14
C ASP A 19 16.03 -5.19 -11.70
N ARG A 20 16.44 -4.05 -11.15
CA ARG A 20 15.99 -3.66 -9.81
C ARG A 20 14.54 -3.23 -9.98
N PRO A 21 13.62 -3.70 -9.11
CA PRO A 21 12.24 -3.28 -9.19
C PRO A 21 12.20 -1.75 -9.09
N VAL A 22 11.55 -1.11 -10.07
CA VAL A 22 11.45 0.35 -10.15
C VAL A 22 10.71 0.84 -8.90
N MET A 23 11.46 1.51 -8.01
CA MET A 23 10.90 2.19 -6.84
C MET A 23 10.25 3.48 -7.29
N GLN A 24 8.97 3.63 -6.93
CA GLN A 24 8.26 4.89 -7.02
C GLN A 24 8.37 5.61 -5.68
N SER A 25 8.35 6.93 -5.70
CA SER A 25 8.37 7.74 -4.48
C SER A 25 7.05 8.50 -4.34
N GLY A 26 6.64 8.69 -3.09
CA GLY A 26 5.49 9.51 -2.74
C GLY A 26 5.63 10.08 -1.33
N THR A 27 4.69 10.92 -0.95
CA THR A 27 4.61 11.54 0.38
C THR A 27 3.33 11.09 1.08
N LEU A 28 3.45 10.69 2.34
CA LEU A 28 2.30 10.38 3.18
C LEU A 28 1.67 11.68 3.66
N LEU A 29 0.47 12.00 3.18
CA LEU A 29 -0.18 13.28 3.49
C LEU A 29 -1.00 13.25 4.77
N GLN A 30 -1.66 12.12 5.03
CA GLN A 30 -2.64 12.00 6.10
C GLN A 30 -2.88 10.54 6.47
N MET A 31 -3.38 10.34 7.68
CA MET A 31 -3.94 9.11 8.19
C MET A 31 -5.35 9.38 8.69
N ASP A 32 -6.33 8.62 8.20
CA ASP A 32 -7.72 8.63 8.61
C ASP A 32 -8.10 7.31 9.29
N SER A 33 -9.06 7.37 10.20
CA SER A 33 -9.71 6.20 10.77
C SER A 33 -11.05 6.00 10.07
N VAL A 34 -11.18 4.95 9.27
CA VAL A 34 -12.34 4.73 8.40
C VAL A 34 -13.03 3.42 8.74
N GLU A 35 -14.35 3.41 8.62
CA GLU A 35 -15.14 2.18 8.76
C GLU A 35 -14.72 1.18 7.70
N CYS A 36 -14.26 0.01 8.12
CA CYS A 36 -13.66 -1.00 7.25
C CYS A 36 -14.27 -2.39 7.40
N GLY A 37 -15.11 -2.60 8.42
CA GLY A 37 -15.76 -3.88 8.66
C GLY A 37 -16.66 -3.82 9.88
N THR A 38 -17.21 -4.96 10.28
CA THR A 38 -18.01 -5.12 11.50
C THR A 38 -17.41 -6.24 12.33
N ASP A 39 -17.00 -5.94 13.56
CA ASP A 39 -16.63 -6.97 14.52
C ASP A 39 -17.93 -7.57 15.06
N GLN A 40 -18.34 -8.67 14.44
CA GLN A 40 -19.25 -9.58 15.13
C GLN A 40 -18.38 -10.29 16.14
N LYS A 41 -18.36 -9.76 17.37
CA LYS A 41 -17.75 -10.40 18.53
C LYS A 41 -18.47 -11.72 18.77
N SER A 42 -18.15 -12.73 17.95
CA SER A 42 -18.50 -14.11 18.15
C SER A 42 -17.61 -14.54 19.31
N GLY A 43 -18.05 -14.15 20.51
CA GLY A 43 -17.57 -14.73 21.74
C GLY A 43 -17.55 -16.23 21.50
N LYS A 44 -16.45 -16.88 21.89
CA LYS A 44 -16.33 -18.32 21.91
C LYS A 44 -17.59 -18.93 22.54
N THR A 45 -18.56 -19.27 21.71
CA THR A 45 -19.71 -20.11 22.05
C THR A 45 -19.68 -21.27 21.06
N PHE A 46 -18.54 -21.95 21.03
CA PHE A 46 -18.45 -23.33 20.56
C PHE A 46 -19.09 -24.31 21.59
N ALA A 47 -20.02 -23.82 22.43
CA ALA A 47 -20.65 -24.55 23.52
C ALA A 47 -22.04 -23.98 23.86
N GLY A 48 -22.86 -23.68 22.84
CA GLY A 48 -24.21 -23.15 23.04
C GLY A 48 -25.17 -23.54 21.92
N GLU A 49 -25.01 -24.75 21.39
CA GLU A 49 -26.04 -25.40 20.56
C GLU A 49 -27.03 -26.13 21.48
N VAL A 50 -27.57 -25.42 22.47
CA VAL A 50 -28.72 -25.85 23.28
C VAL A 50 -29.39 -24.56 23.75
N LEU A 51 -30.70 -24.49 23.64
CA LEU A 51 -31.58 -23.38 24.04
C LEU A 51 -31.78 -22.33 22.94
N GLY A 52 -32.69 -22.69 22.03
CA GLY A 52 -33.41 -21.70 21.25
C GLY A 52 -34.29 -20.86 22.17
N THR A 53 -34.00 -19.57 22.27
CA THR A 53 -34.95 -18.47 22.45
C THR A 53 -34.27 -17.16 22.00
N ASP A 54 -35.12 -16.16 21.78
CA ASP A 54 -34.85 -14.72 21.77
C ASP A 54 -33.78 -14.13 20.83
N ALA A 55 -34.29 -13.58 19.72
CA ALA A 55 -33.68 -12.47 19.00
C ALA A 55 -33.43 -11.28 19.94
N ALA A 56 -32.22 -11.17 20.51
CA ALA A 56 -31.85 -10.03 21.35
C ALA A 56 -30.35 -9.73 21.30
N HIS A 57 -30.03 -8.62 20.63
CA HIS A 57 -28.81 -7.81 20.79
C HIS A 57 -27.44 -8.44 20.46
N GLN A 58 -27.22 -8.76 19.17
CA GLN A 58 -25.85 -8.70 18.64
C GLN A 58 -25.43 -7.23 18.53
N LYS A 59 -24.62 -6.73 19.47
CA LYS A 59 -23.94 -5.43 19.32
C LYS A 59 -22.88 -5.56 18.23
N MET A 60 -23.27 -5.34 16.97
CA MET A 60 -22.32 -5.17 15.87
C MET A 60 -21.54 -3.88 16.14
N HIS A 61 -20.25 -4.01 16.46
CA HIS A 61 -19.37 -2.86 16.57
C HIS A 61 -18.72 -2.64 15.21
N THR A 62 -18.87 -1.44 14.64
CA THR A 62 -18.18 -1.07 13.40
C THR A 62 -16.68 -0.98 13.68
N LEU A 63 -15.90 -1.74 12.90
CA LEU A 63 -14.44 -1.71 12.95
C LEU A 63 -13.93 -0.48 12.21
N LEU A 64 -13.01 0.22 12.85
CA LEU A 64 -12.29 1.35 12.27
C LEU A 64 -10.86 0.92 11.93
N CYS A 65 -10.45 1.10 10.68
CA CYS A 65 -9.11 0.80 10.20
C CYS A 65 -8.35 2.07 9.85
N PRO A 66 -7.01 2.08 10.06
CA PRO A 66 -6.17 3.16 9.58
C PRO A 66 -6.06 3.12 8.05
N GLU A 67 -6.36 4.24 7.41
CA GLU A 67 -6.19 4.47 5.97
C GLU A 67 -5.28 5.67 5.74
N TYR A 68 -4.25 5.49 4.91
CA TYR A 68 -3.26 6.52 4.60
C TYR A 68 -3.46 7.07 3.19
N LEU A 69 -3.20 8.37 3.04
CA LEU A 69 -3.11 9.03 1.74
C LEU A 69 -1.65 9.14 1.30
N LEU A 70 -1.27 8.34 0.30
CA LEU A 70 0.05 8.42 -0.32
C LEU A 70 -0.05 9.19 -1.64
N GLN A 71 0.57 10.36 -1.67
CA GLN A 71 0.60 11.23 -2.84
C GLN A 71 1.85 11.01 -3.67
N THR A 72 1.64 10.74 -4.96
CA THR A 72 2.70 10.77 -5.98
C THR A 72 2.50 11.96 -6.91
N ASP A 73 3.36 12.08 -7.92
CA ASP A 73 3.26 13.13 -8.93
C ASP A 73 1.90 13.11 -9.64
N ARG A 74 1.37 11.92 -9.96
CA ARG A 74 0.20 11.76 -10.82
C ARG A 74 -1.01 11.12 -10.15
N ILE A 75 -0.82 10.43 -9.03
CA ILE A 75 -1.86 9.61 -8.40
C ILE A 75 -1.86 9.84 -6.89
N LEU A 76 -3.05 9.98 -6.33
CA LEU A 76 -3.31 9.93 -4.90
C LEU A 76 -3.85 8.53 -4.55
N TYR A 77 -3.06 7.77 -3.80
CA TYR A 77 -3.41 6.43 -3.34
C TYR A 77 -4.03 6.50 -1.95
N ARG A 78 -5.14 5.76 -1.75
CA ARG A 78 -5.63 5.41 -0.41
C ARG A 78 -5.17 4.00 -0.10
N ILE A 79 -4.38 3.83 0.96
CA ILE A 79 -3.76 2.54 1.32
C ILE A 79 -4.09 2.14 2.75
N ARG A 80 -4.23 0.84 3.01
CA ARG A 80 -4.45 0.29 4.35
C ARG A 80 -3.43 -0.79 4.67
N PRO A 81 -2.95 -0.91 5.92
CA PRO A 81 -2.09 -2.02 6.32
C PRO A 81 -2.76 -3.36 6.03
N ARG A 82 -2.00 -4.33 5.49
CA ARG A 82 -2.52 -5.69 5.28
C ARG A 82 -2.53 -6.53 6.55
N ASP A 83 -1.58 -6.27 7.45
CA ASP A 83 -1.52 -6.90 8.78
C ASP A 83 -2.23 -6.03 9.82
N GLU A 84 -3.39 -6.50 10.28
CA GLU A 84 -4.19 -5.84 11.31
C GLU A 84 -3.71 -6.14 12.74
N LYS A 85 -2.80 -7.12 12.93
CA LYS A 85 -2.37 -7.51 14.28
C LYS A 85 -1.43 -6.51 14.91
N HIS A 86 -0.52 -5.95 14.13
CA HIS A 86 0.44 -4.94 14.59
C HIS A 86 0.70 -3.90 13.49
N PRO A 87 -0.31 -3.12 13.07
CA PRO A 87 -0.12 -2.11 12.04
C PRO A 87 0.88 -1.06 12.56
N ALA A 88 2.02 -0.97 11.87
CA ALA A 88 3.00 0.08 12.16
C ALA A 88 2.44 1.43 11.73
N LEU A 89 2.43 2.40 12.64
CA LEU A 89 2.03 3.76 12.30
C LEU A 89 3.08 4.39 11.39
N LEU A 90 2.65 4.88 10.23
CA LEU A 90 3.51 5.62 9.31
C LEU A 90 3.53 7.11 9.69
N PRO A 91 4.71 7.75 9.70
CA PRO A 91 4.81 9.18 9.95
C PRO A 91 4.23 9.97 8.77
N VAL A 92 3.29 10.87 9.08
CA VAL A 92 2.70 11.78 8.11
C VAL A 92 3.66 12.94 7.83
N GLY A 93 3.74 13.36 6.57
CA GLY A 93 4.69 14.36 6.07
C GLY A 93 5.92 13.75 5.43
N GLU A 94 6.19 12.46 5.69
CA GLU A 94 7.42 11.81 5.26
C GLU A 94 7.35 11.21 3.86
N LYS A 95 8.53 11.08 3.26
CA LYS A 95 8.71 10.39 1.98
C LYS A 95 8.72 8.89 2.18
N ALA A 96 8.05 8.22 1.26
CA ALA A 96 8.00 6.77 1.19
C ALA A 96 8.32 6.29 -0.23
N GLN A 97 9.11 5.23 -0.30
CA GLN A 97 9.39 4.49 -1.52
C GLN A 97 8.48 3.28 -1.57
N PHE A 98 7.93 2.99 -2.74
CA PHE A 98 7.06 1.84 -2.90
C PHE A 98 7.18 1.20 -4.27
N ARG A 99 6.66 -0.02 -4.34
CA ARG A 99 6.35 -0.71 -5.59
C ARG A 99 5.06 -1.46 -5.48
N MET A 100 4.49 -1.70 -6.65
CA MET A 100 3.39 -2.65 -6.79
C MET A 100 3.95 -4.06 -6.87
N ASP A 101 3.45 -4.95 -6.02
CA ASP A 101 3.73 -6.37 -6.04
C ASP A 101 2.41 -7.14 -6.20
N LYS A 102 2.08 -7.46 -7.45
CA LYS A 102 0.85 -8.18 -7.86
C LYS A 102 -0.43 -7.55 -7.30
N ASP A 103 -0.86 -7.98 -6.12
CA ASP A 103 -2.12 -7.63 -5.45
C ASP A 103 -1.97 -6.56 -4.36
N HIS A 104 -0.74 -6.21 -3.96
CA HIS A 104 -0.48 -5.28 -2.87
C HIS A 104 0.67 -4.31 -3.16
N MET A 105 0.74 -3.24 -2.40
CA MET A 105 1.82 -2.26 -2.41
C MET A 105 2.84 -2.62 -1.34
N ARG A 106 4.12 -2.69 -1.71
CA ARG A 106 5.22 -2.76 -0.74
C ARG A 106 5.79 -1.38 -0.53
N LEU A 107 5.64 -0.86 0.69
CA LEU A 107 6.00 0.50 1.09
C LEU A 107 7.15 0.47 2.11
N ARG A 108 8.12 1.36 1.93
CA ARG A 108 9.21 1.66 2.85
C ARG A 108 9.24 3.17 3.09
N VAL A 109 9.33 3.60 4.34
CA VAL A 109 9.44 5.02 4.70
C VAL A 109 10.92 5.35 4.93
N GLU A 110 11.41 6.44 4.36
CA GLU A 110 12.84 6.77 4.36
C GLU A 110 13.41 7.00 5.78
N ASP A 111 12.64 7.66 6.65
CA ASP A 111 13.11 8.06 7.99
C ASP A 111 12.60 7.20 9.15
N LEU A 112 11.82 6.14 8.88
CA LEU A 112 11.28 5.27 9.93
C LEU A 112 12.15 4.03 10.17
N ASP A 113 12.26 3.16 9.17
CA ASP A 113 13.12 1.99 9.16
C ASP A 113 13.32 1.44 7.74
N ASP A 114 14.27 0.51 7.60
CA ASP A 114 14.58 -0.13 6.32
C ASP A 114 13.61 -1.28 5.95
N LYS A 115 12.45 -1.38 6.61
CA LYS A 115 11.52 -2.50 6.41
C LYS A 115 10.47 -2.18 5.35
N GLU A 116 10.36 -3.04 4.35
CA GLU A 116 9.20 -3.06 3.46
C GLU A 116 7.98 -3.61 4.22
N ARG A 117 6.82 -2.98 4.02
CA ARG A 117 5.53 -3.37 4.60
C ARG A 117 4.48 -3.51 3.52
N ASP A 118 3.58 -4.45 3.71
CA ASP A 118 2.51 -4.74 2.76
C ASP A 118 1.26 -3.90 3.05
N TYR A 119 0.80 -3.20 2.02
CA TYR A 119 -0.38 -2.35 2.04
C TYR A 119 -1.35 -2.74 0.94
N THR A 120 -2.64 -2.79 1.27
CA THR A 120 -3.72 -2.93 0.29
C THR A 120 -4.06 -1.55 -0.26
N VAL A 121 -4.16 -1.44 -1.59
CA VAL A 121 -4.62 -0.21 -2.25
C VAL A 121 -6.15 -0.22 -2.29
N VAL A 122 -6.77 0.71 -1.57
CA VAL A 122 -8.23 0.86 -1.48
C VAL A 122 -8.76 1.64 -2.68
N SER A 123 -8.08 2.71 -3.06
CA SER A 123 -8.44 3.50 -4.24
C SER A 123 -7.23 4.21 -4.85
N MET A 124 -7.36 4.54 -6.13
CA MET A 124 -6.38 5.32 -6.90
C MET A 124 -7.10 6.46 -7.60
N THR A 125 -6.80 7.69 -7.20
CA THR A 125 -7.39 8.89 -7.79
C THR A 125 -6.31 9.64 -8.58
N PRO A 126 -6.43 9.79 -9.91
CA PRO A 126 -5.54 10.66 -10.66
C PRO A 126 -5.57 12.06 -10.07
N ARG A 127 -4.39 12.65 -9.87
CA ARG A 127 -4.29 14.06 -9.54
C ARG A 127 -4.58 14.81 -10.82
N GLY A 128 -5.78 15.38 -10.90
CA GLY A 128 -6.11 16.26 -12.01
C GLY A 128 -5.12 17.42 -12.04
N GLU A 129 -4.42 17.59 -13.16
CA GLU A 129 -4.06 18.93 -13.59
C GLU A 129 -5.37 19.59 -14.00
N THR A 130 -6.10 20.14 -13.03
CA THR A 130 -7.27 20.94 -13.34
C THR A 130 -6.77 22.21 -13.99
N THR A 131 -6.54 22.16 -15.31
CA THR A 131 -6.72 23.34 -16.14
C THR A 131 -8.18 23.71 -15.96
N GLN A 132 -8.45 24.67 -15.08
CA GLN A 132 -9.72 25.41 -15.02
C GLN A 132 -9.88 26.15 -16.35
N ALA A 133 -10.30 25.42 -17.37
CA ALA A 133 -10.77 25.93 -18.63
C ALA A 133 -12.10 25.25 -18.93
N ASP A 134 -13.07 25.44 -18.03
CA ASP A 134 -14.46 25.21 -18.37
C ASP A 134 -15.34 26.37 -17.89
N SER A 135 -15.92 27.04 -18.88
CA SER A 135 -17.15 27.83 -18.87
C SER A 135 -17.20 29.10 -18.02
N ARG A 136 -16.57 30.16 -18.55
CA ARG A 136 -17.27 31.43 -18.73
C ARG A 136 -18.23 31.24 -19.92
N LYS A 137 -19.51 31.01 -19.66
CA LYS A 137 -20.57 31.19 -20.65
C LYS A 137 -21.76 31.90 -20.03
#